data_AF-A0A1C2J0S7-F1
#
_entry.id   AF-A0A1C2J0S7-F1
#
_cell.length_a   1.000
_cell.length_b   1.000
_cell.length_c   1.000
_cell.angle_alpha   90.00
_cell.angle_beta   90.00
_cell.angle_gamma   90.00
#
_symmetry.space_group_name_H-M   'P 1'
#
loop_
_entity.id
_entity.type
_entity.pdbx_description
1 polymer ?
#
loop_
_entity_poly.entity_id
_entity_poly.type
_entity_poly.pdbx_seq_one_letter_code
_entity_poly.pdbx_strand_id
1 'polypeptide(L)'
;MSENAHTPDLTIAQFSHDIDDAARTRAERMDGKLLLVTNVQDLKPEEVVSRYKSLADIERGFKVLKSELEIDPVYHRLPARIRAHTAIRFAALILHRIMRSRLRASHAD
;
A
#
# COMPACT_ATOMS: atom_id res chain seq x y z
N MET A 1 4.54 70.91 2.81
CA MET A 1 5.56 70.10 2.11
C MET A 1 6.18 69.15 3.12
N SER A 2 5.82 67.87 3.09
CA SER A 2 6.67 66.77 3.57
C SER A 2 5.96 65.48 3.17
N GLU A 3 6.44 64.92 2.07
CA GLU A 3 6.00 63.65 1.50
C GLU A 3 6.86 62.56 2.17
N ASN A 4 6.34 61.92 3.22
CA ASN A 4 6.98 60.75 3.81
C ASN A 4 6.55 59.52 3.00
N ALA A 5 7.35 59.18 1.99
CA ALA A 5 7.29 57.91 1.31
C ALA A 5 7.58 56.79 2.32
N HIS A 6 6.54 56.12 2.80
CA HIS A 6 6.67 54.88 3.57
C HIS A 6 6.81 53.73 2.57
N THR A 7 8.03 53.45 2.14
CA THR A 7 8.36 52.24 1.40
C THR A 7 8.08 51.04 2.31
N PRO A 8 7.22 50.08 1.91
CA PRO A 8 7.06 48.86 2.67
C PRO A 8 8.35 48.06 2.61
N ASP A 9 8.91 47.74 3.77
CA ASP A 9 10.09 46.89 3.92
C ASP A 9 9.71 45.45 3.51
N LEU A 10 9.99 45.12 2.25
CA LEU A 10 9.84 43.77 1.70
C LEU A 10 11.09 42.94 1.96
N THR A 11 11.57 42.88 3.21
CA THR A 11 12.56 41.89 3.62
C THR A 11 11.86 40.54 3.81
N ILE A 12 11.56 39.89 2.69
CA ILE A 12 11.14 38.49 2.66
C ILE A 12 12.29 37.68 3.29
N ALA A 13 12.02 37.02 4.42
CA ALA A 13 12.96 36.12 5.05
C ALA A 13 13.50 35.15 3.98
N GLN A 14 14.79 35.24 3.70
CA GLN A 14 15.43 34.36 2.72
C GLN A 14 15.25 32.93 3.20
N PHE A 15 14.58 32.12 2.39
CA PHE A 15 14.43 30.70 2.64
C PHE A 15 15.83 30.06 2.74
N SER A 16 16.23 29.64 3.93
CA SER A 16 17.45 28.86 4.17
C SER A 16 17.09 27.39 4.29
N HIS A 17 17.82 26.53 3.58
CA HIS A 17 17.76 25.09 3.77
C HIS A 17 19.17 24.57 3.94
N ASP A 18 19.34 23.64 4.87
CA ASP A 18 20.57 22.87 5.06
C ASP A 18 20.28 21.40 4.81
N ILE A 19 21.24 20.71 4.22
CA ILE A 19 21.16 19.27 3.98
C ILE A 19 21.77 18.55 5.19
N ASP A 20 20.99 17.67 5.82
CA ASP A 20 21.54 16.74 6.80
C ASP A 20 22.32 15.63 6.08
N ASP A 21 23.63 15.85 5.91
CA ASP A 21 24.53 14.89 5.28
C ASP A 21 24.53 13.53 5.99
N ALA A 22 24.35 13.50 7.31
CA ALA A 22 24.30 12.25 8.06
C ALA A 22 23.02 11.45 7.75
N ALA A 23 21.88 12.12 7.60
CA ALA A 23 20.63 11.50 7.15
C ALA A 23 20.75 11.03 5.70
N ARG A 24 21.39 11.82 4.83
CA ARG A 24 21.64 11.46 3.44
C ARG A 24 22.49 10.19 3.31
N THR A 25 23.64 10.10 3.98
CA THR A 25 24.49 8.90 3.96
C THR A 25 23.80 7.68 4.59
N ARG A 26 22.87 7.87 5.53
CA ARG A 26 22.03 6.77 6.04
C ARG A 26 21.06 6.27 4.96
N ALA A 27 20.40 7.17 4.24
CA ALA A 27 19.48 6.81 3.15
C ALA A 27 20.22 6.10 2.00
N GLU A 28 21.36 6.65 1.55
CA GLU A 28 22.18 6.08 0.46
C GLU A 28 22.63 4.64 0.75
N ARG A 29 22.88 4.29 2.02
CA ARG A 29 23.22 2.91 2.39
C ARG A 29 22.07 1.92 2.22
N MET A 30 20.84 2.40 2.23
CA MET A 30 19.61 1.60 2.15
C MET A 30 19.04 1.53 0.73
N ASP A 31 19.61 2.28 -0.21
CA ASP A 31 19.18 2.27 -1.60
C ASP A 31 19.23 0.86 -2.21
N GLY A 32 18.15 0.46 -2.85
CA GLY A 32 17.99 -0.85 -3.48
C GLY A 32 17.82 -2.02 -2.51
N LYS A 33 17.75 -1.79 -1.18
CA LYS A 33 17.55 -2.84 -0.19
C LYS A 33 16.10 -2.88 0.29
N LEU A 34 15.52 -4.07 0.34
CA LEU A 34 14.23 -4.30 0.99
C LEU A 34 14.47 -4.69 2.46
N LEU A 35 14.18 -3.78 3.38
CA LEU A 35 14.24 -4.04 4.82
C LEU A 35 12.85 -4.42 5.35
N LEU A 36 12.79 -5.55 6.04
CA LEU A 36 11.59 -6.02 6.73
C LEU A 36 11.74 -5.69 8.22
N VAL A 37 10.90 -4.78 8.70
CA VAL A 37 10.79 -4.44 10.12
C VAL A 37 9.55 -5.11 10.67
N THR A 38 9.70 -5.93 11.71
CA THR A 38 8.59 -6.66 12.34
C THR A 38 8.70 -6.57 13.85
N ASN A 39 7.56 -6.54 14.52
CA ASN A 39 7.44 -6.62 15.99
C ASN A 39 7.29 -8.06 16.49
N VAL A 40 7.28 -9.05 15.59
CA VAL A 40 7.15 -10.47 15.93
C VAL A 40 8.49 -11.00 16.43
N GLN A 41 8.50 -11.53 17.65
CA GLN A 41 9.72 -12.00 18.33
C GLN A 41 10.04 -13.47 18.05
N ASP A 42 9.02 -14.30 17.81
CA ASP A 42 9.16 -15.76 17.73
C ASP A 42 9.27 -16.31 16.29
N LEU A 43 9.74 -15.50 15.34
CA LEU A 43 9.93 -15.94 13.95
C LEU A 43 11.39 -15.85 13.53
N LYS A 44 11.86 -16.88 12.84
CA LYS A 44 13.16 -16.83 12.19
C LYS A 44 13.13 -15.83 11.03
N PRO A 45 14.26 -15.16 10.70
CA PRO A 45 14.31 -14.21 9.60
C PRO A 45 13.78 -14.76 8.26
N GLU A 46 14.06 -16.02 7.96
CA GLU A 46 13.56 -16.71 6.76
C GLU A 46 12.03 -16.84 6.73
N GLU A 47 11.43 -17.12 7.88
CA GLU A 47 9.97 -17.21 8.04
C GLU A 47 9.30 -15.85 7.89
N VAL A 48 9.94 -14.79 8.40
CA VAL A 48 9.48 -13.40 8.21
C VAL A 48 9.47 -13.06 6.72
N VAL A 49 10.55 -13.38 5.99
CA VAL A 49 10.62 -13.16 4.54
C VAL A 49 9.56 -13.98 3.79
N SER A 50 9.38 -15.25 4.16
CA SER A 50 8.37 -16.13 3.56
C SER A 50 6.95 -15.61 3.76
N ARG A 51 6.61 -15.18 4.98
CA ARG A 51 5.32 -14.56 5.30
C ARG A 51 5.13 -13.22 4.58
N TYR A 52 6.17 -12.40 4.48
CA TYR A 52 6.08 -11.18 3.70
C TYR A 52 5.77 -11.48 2.22
N LYS A 53 6.46 -12.46 1.63
CA LYS A 53 6.22 -12.86 0.24
C LYS A 53 4.83 -13.43 0.00
N SER A 54 4.19 -14.02 1.01
CA SER A 54 2.81 -14.50 0.89
C SER A 54 1.79 -13.36 0.74
N LEU A 55 2.16 -12.11 1.03
CA LEU A 55 1.34 -10.93 0.71
C LEU A 55 1.02 -10.83 -0.78
N ALA A 56 1.92 -11.31 -1.66
CA ALA A 56 1.66 -11.37 -3.10
C ALA A 56 0.46 -12.26 -3.45
N ASP A 57 0.13 -13.26 -2.62
CA ASP A 57 -1.11 -14.04 -2.79
C ASP A 57 -2.35 -13.19 -2.54
N ILE A 58 -2.28 -12.31 -1.54
CA ILE A 58 -3.36 -11.38 -1.19
C ILE A 58 -3.54 -10.37 -2.32
N GLU A 59 -2.45 -9.79 -2.84
CA GLU A 59 -2.49 -8.87 -3.98
C GLU A 59 -3.11 -9.52 -5.23
N ARG A 60 -2.73 -10.78 -5.51
CA ARG A 60 -3.36 -11.57 -6.58
C ARG A 60 -4.85 -11.77 -6.34
N GLY A 61 -5.27 -12.04 -5.10
CA GLY A 61 -6.68 -12.11 -4.72
C GLY A 61 -7.43 -10.81 -5.01
N PHE A 62 -6.85 -9.66 -4.65
CA PHE A 62 -7.43 -8.36 -4.95
C PHE A 62 -7.49 -8.05 -6.45
N LYS A 63 -6.49 -8.51 -7.22
CA LYS A 63 -6.54 -8.40 -8.69
C LYS A 63 -7.74 -9.14 -9.25
N VAL A 64 -7.93 -10.41 -8.87
CA VAL A 64 -9.10 -11.22 -9.28
C VAL A 64 -10.41 -10.54 -8.84
N LEU A 65 -10.45 -10.03 -7.61
CA LEU A 65 -11.63 -9.36 -7.08
C LEU A 65 -12.04 -8.13 -7.91
N LYS A 66 -11.06 -7.40 -8.45
CA LYS A 66 -11.28 -6.22 -9.27
C LYS A 66 -11.54 -6.54 -10.74
N SER A 67 -10.80 -7.49 -11.33
CA SER A 67 -10.88 -7.75 -12.77
C SER A 67 -11.92 -8.79 -13.17
N GLU A 68 -12.00 -9.91 -12.44
CA GLU A 68 -12.90 -11.02 -12.79
C GLU A 68 -14.21 -10.93 -12.03
N LEU A 69 -14.13 -10.56 -10.75
CA LEU A 69 -15.27 -10.38 -9.89
C LEU A 69 -15.71 -8.93 -9.81
N GLU A 70 -15.19 -8.02 -10.65
CA GLU A 70 -15.66 -6.64 -10.90
C GLU A 70 -16.23 -5.89 -9.69
N ILE A 71 -15.62 -6.00 -8.50
CA ILE A 71 -16.16 -5.35 -7.29
C ILE A 71 -16.28 -3.83 -7.45
N ASP A 72 -15.59 -3.27 -8.44
CA ASP A 72 -15.59 -1.86 -8.80
C ASP A 72 -15.84 -1.75 -10.31
N PRO A 73 -16.70 -0.84 -10.79
CA PRO A 73 -17.49 0.15 -10.04
C PRO A 73 -18.74 -0.37 -9.31
N VAL A 74 -18.94 0.09 -8.07
CA VAL A 74 -20.16 -0.19 -7.28
C VAL A 74 -21.28 0.76 -7.70
N TYR A 75 -22.16 0.33 -8.61
CA TYR A 75 -23.30 1.13 -9.07
C TYR A 75 -24.46 1.25 -8.06
N HIS A 76 -24.28 0.77 -6.83
CA HIS A 76 -25.32 0.70 -5.81
C HIS A 76 -25.29 1.95 -4.93
N ARG A 77 -26.43 2.62 -4.78
CA ARG A 77 -26.53 3.86 -3.97
C ARG A 77 -26.91 3.61 -2.50
N LEU A 78 -27.64 2.54 -2.22
CA LEU A 78 -28.12 2.23 -0.87
C LEU A 78 -27.06 1.43 -0.10
N PRO A 79 -26.71 1.82 1.14
CA PRO A 79 -25.69 1.14 1.94
C PRO A 79 -25.94 -0.36 2.11
N ALA A 80 -27.20 -0.78 2.26
CA ALA A 80 -27.56 -2.18 2.36
C ALA A 80 -27.22 -2.99 1.10
N ARG A 81 -27.42 -2.38 -0.09
CA ARG A 81 -27.11 -3.02 -1.37
C ARG A 81 -25.60 -3.12 -1.59
N ILE A 82 -24.85 -2.07 -1.25
CA ILE A 82 -23.37 -2.08 -1.28
C ILE A 82 -22.85 -3.24 -0.42
N ARG A 83 -23.31 -3.36 0.83
CA ARG A 83 -22.91 -4.45 1.73
C ARG A 83 -23.22 -5.83 1.17
N ALA A 84 -24.44 -6.03 0.64
CA ALA A 84 -24.83 -7.30 0.03
C ALA A 84 -23.94 -7.64 -1.19
N HIS A 85 -23.68 -6.67 -2.06
CA HIS A 85 -22.82 -6.84 -3.22
C HIS A 85 -21.38 -7.21 -2.82
N THR A 86 -20.78 -6.45 -1.91
CA THR A 86 -19.44 -6.72 -1.39
C THR A 86 -19.35 -8.10 -0.74
N ALA A 87 -20.36 -8.50 0.05
CA ALA A 87 -20.39 -9.82 0.68
C ALA A 87 -20.44 -10.96 -0.35
N ILE A 88 -21.29 -10.84 -1.38
CA ILE A 88 -21.39 -11.84 -2.45
C ILE A 88 -20.08 -11.92 -3.24
N ARG A 89 -19.48 -10.78 -3.61
CA ARG A 89 -18.21 -10.76 -4.34
C ARG A 89 -17.05 -11.32 -3.50
N PHE A 90 -17.06 -11.09 -2.18
CA PHE A 90 -16.09 -11.70 -1.27
C PHE A 90 -16.27 -13.22 -1.16
N ALA A 91 -17.52 -13.72 -1.07
CA ALA A 91 -17.80 -15.16 -1.08
C ALA A 91 -17.33 -15.82 -2.40
N ALA A 92 -17.55 -15.17 -3.53
CA ALA A 92 -17.06 -15.62 -4.83
C ALA A 92 -15.52 -15.67 -4.89
N LEU A 93 -14.83 -14.71 -4.28
CA LEU A 93 -13.36 -14.72 -4.17
C LEU A 93 -12.86 -15.92 -3.37
N ILE A 94 -13.51 -16.24 -2.24
CA ILE A 94 -13.17 -17.42 -1.43
C ILE A 94 -13.36 -18.70 -2.27
N LEU A 95 -14.50 -18.83 -2.95
CA LEU A 95 -14.79 -20.00 -3.79
C LEU A 95 -13.72 -20.16 -4.89
N HIS A 96 -13.42 -19.08 -5.61
CA HIS A 96 -12.38 -19.07 -6.64
C HIS A 96 -11.01 -19.48 -6.06
N ARG A 97 -10.64 -18.99 -4.86
CA ARG A 97 -9.38 -19.37 -4.20
C ARG A 97 -9.35 -20.86 -3.86
N ILE A 98 -10.42 -21.40 -3.31
CA ILE A 98 -10.53 -22.84 -2.97
C ILE A 98 -10.45 -23.69 -4.24
N MET A 99 -11.21 -23.35 -5.29
CA MET A 99 -11.18 -24.07 -6.56
C MET A 99 -9.78 -24.08 -7.18
N ARG A 100 -9.11 -22.93 -7.23
CA ARG A 100 -7.74 -22.82 -7.74
C ARG A 100 -6.76 -23.65 -6.92
N SER A 101 -6.93 -23.70 -5.59
CA SER A 101 -6.09 -24.52 -4.72
C SER A 101 -6.30 -26.02 -4.99
N ARG A 102 -7.55 -26.45 -5.14
CA ARG A 102 -7.89 -27.85 -5.46
C ARG A 102 -7.34 -28.27 -6.82
N LEU A 103 -7.48 -27.41 -7.82
CA LEU A 103 -6.96 -27.66 -9.17
C LEU A 103 -5.43 -27.81 -9.17
N ARG A 104 -4.72 -27.00 -8.38
CA ARG A 104 -3.26 -27.13 -8.24
C ARG A 104 -2.86 -28.44 -7.58
N ALA A 105 -3.60 -28.88 -6.56
CA ALA A 105 -3.35 -30.15 -5.90
C ALA A 105 -3.57 -31.34 -6.85
N SER A 106 -4.66 -31.33 -7.63
CA SER A 106 -4.96 -32.40 -8.58
C SER A 106 -4.00 -32.50 -9.77
N HIS A 107 -3.24 -31.45 -10.07
CA HIS A 107 -2.20 -31.46 -11.11
C HIS A 107 -0.79 -31.72 -10.56
N ALA A 108 -0.65 -31.87 -9.24
CA ALA A 108 0.60 -32.23 -8.58
C ALA A 108 0.73 -33.74 -8.32
N ASP A 109 -0.37 -34.48 -8.48
CA ASP A 109 -0.44 -35.95 -8.60
C ASP A 109 -0.31 -36.37 -10.08
#